data_AF-A0A2E8KA46-F1
#
_entry.id   AF-A0A2E8KA46-F1
#
_cell.length_a   1.000
_cell.length_b   1.000
_cell.length_c   1.000
_cell.angle_alpha   90.00
_cell.angle_beta   90.00
_cell.angle_gamma   90.00
#
_symmetry.space_group_name_H-M   'P 1'
#
loop_
_entity.id
_entity.type
_entity.pdbx_description
1 polymer ?
#
loop_
_entity_poly.entity_id
_entity_poly.type
_entity_poly.pdbx_seq_one_letter_code
_entity_poly.pdbx_strand_id
1 'polypeptide(L)'
;MGTVAAIAIQDLPNFTANLAHDSVDPNFLSPLGDLSLIAALAFVCGYVFTSLGFGLGQPQITTRYLAGASASETDAAKWIYIGYVQFTWVSMTVFGMLLRGVMPEIEDPEQGFGIFFQTYFPGLIAGVVIADIFATMASTSNSLLVTMSQSLVSAFPPLTRWLGKLKDIVLISVLGFITLVTSLRIEASVVDLALTSISLLAAGLAPAVIIKVFEW
;
A
#
# COMPACT_ATOMS: atom_id res chain seq x y z
N MET A 1 -8.96 -12.50 7.10
CA MET A 1 -10.26 -12.65 6.40
C MET A 1 -11.17 -13.71 7.02
N GLY A 2 -10.73 -14.97 7.19
CA GLY A 2 -11.62 -16.05 7.66
C GLY A 2 -12.34 -15.77 8.98
N THR A 3 -11.65 -15.20 9.97
CA THR A 3 -12.26 -14.93 11.30
C THR A 3 -13.31 -13.83 11.27
N VAL A 4 -13.05 -12.69 10.59
CA VAL A 4 -14.04 -11.61 10.49
C VAL A 4 -15.28 -12.06 9.71
N ALA A 5 -15.09 -12.89 8.68
CA ALA A 5 -16.20 -13.49 7.95
C ALA A 5 -17.01 -14.47 8.82
N ALA A 6 -16.34 -15.29 9.63
CA ALA A 6 -17.01 -16.18 10.57
C ALA A 6 -17.86 -15.41 11.60
N ILE A 7 -17.34 -14.31 12.14
CA ILE A 7 -18.07 -13.43 13.07
C ILE A 7 -19.27 -12.78 12.37
N ALA A 8 -19.09 -12.25 11.16
CA ALA A 8 -20.18 -11.68 10.36
C ALA A 8 -21.29 -12.70 10.06
N ILE A 9 -20.94 -13.97 9.82
CA ILE A 9 -21.91 -15.04 9.55
C ILE A 9 -22.63 -15.49 10.83
N GLN A 10 -21.92 -15.53 11.97
CA GLN A 10 -22.50 -15.93 13.26
C GLN A 10 -23.61 -14.96 13.72
N ASP A 11 -23.46 -13.68 13.42
CA ASP A 11 -24.43 -12.63 13.77
C ASP A 11 -24.89 -11.85 12.53
N LEU A 12 -25.37 -12.60 11.54
CA LEU A 12 -25.83 -12.04 10.27
C LEU A 12 -26.95 -10.97 10.42
N PRO A 13 -27.93 -11.11 11.34
CA PRO A 13 -28.93 -10.07 11.56
C PRO A 13 -28.32 -8.74 12.00
N ASN A 14 -27.43 -8.73 12.98
CA ASN A 14 -26.80 -7.49 13.43
C ASN A 14 -25.81 -6.94 12.40
N PHE A 15 -25.05 -7.80 11.72
CA PHE A 15 -24.17 -7.39 10.62
C PHE A 15 -24.93 -6.65 9.53
N THR A 16 -26.05 -7.20 9.07
CA THR A 16 -26.88 -6.56 8.03
C THR A 16 -27.58 -5.29 8.55
N ALA A 17 -28.04 -5.27 9.80
CA ALA A 17 -28.61 -4.07 10.41
C ALA A 17 -27.57 -2.93 10.52
N ASN A 18 -26.33 -3.24 10.89
CA ASN A 18 -25.24 -2.28 10.98
C ASN A 18 -24.87 -1.69 9.62
N LEU A 19 -24.90 -2.50 8.56
CA LEU A 19 -24.66 -2.03 7.19
C LEU A 19 -25.86 -1.28 6.59
N ALA A 20 -27.07 -1.51 7.08
CA ALA A 20 -28.28 -0.81 6.67
C ALA A 20 -28.51 0.51 7.42
N HIS A 21 -27.61 0.87 8.34
CA HIS A 21 -27.70 2.13 9.08
C HIS A 21 -27.51 3.32 8.11
N ASP A 22 -28.26 4.42 8.32
CA ASP A 22 -28.28 5.59 7.42
C ASP A 22 -26.91 6.27 7.20
N SER A 23 -25.92 5.96 8.04
CA SER A 23 -24.54 6.44 7.94
C SER A 23 -23.65 5.62 7.00
N VAL A 24 -24.18 4.52 6.45
CA VAL A 24 -23.51 3.65 5.50
C VAL A 24 -24.21 3.79 4.15
N ASP A 25 -23.43 3.92 3.09
CA ASP A 25 -23.96 3.99 1.72
C ASP A 25 -24.82 2.73 1.43
N PRO A 26 -26.09 2.88 0.99
CA PRO A 26 -26.93 1.73 0.61
C PRO A 26 -26.30 0.81 -0.44
N ASN A 27 -25.41 1.35 -1.27
CA ASN A 27 -24.69 0.63 -2.30
C ASN A 27 -23.29 0.18 -1.86
N PHE A 28 -22.96 0.20 -0.57
CA PHE A 28 -21.65 -0.17 -0.03
C PHE A 28 -21.14 -1.55 -0.48
N LEU A 29 -22.04 -2.53 -0.59
CA LEU A 29 -21.69 -3.88 -1.04
C LEU A 29 -21.77 -4.05 -2.57
N SER A 30 -22.24 -3.04 -3.30
CA SER A 30 -22.28 -3.07 -4.76
C SER A 30 -20.85 -2.87 -5.29
N PRO A 31 -20.31 -3.80 -6.11
CA PRO A 31 -18.92 -3.70 -6.60
C PRO A 31 -18.57 -2.40 -7.34
N LEU A 32 -19.56 -1.72 -7.92
CA LEU A 32 -19.40 -0.44 -8.62
C LEU A 32 -20.25 0.68 -8.00
N GLY A 33 -20.92 0.43 -6.88
CA GLY A 33 -21.81 1.42 -6.26
C GLY A 33 -22.86 1.94 -7.24
N ASP A 34 -23.01 3.26 -7.25
CA ASP A 34 -23.86 4.04 -8.17
C ASP A 34 -23.13 4.59 -9.40
N LEU A 35 -21.93 4.07 -9.71
CA LEU A 35 -21.16 4.59 -10.83
C LEU A 35 -21.90 4.35 -12.16
N SER A 36 -22.05 5.43 -12.94
CA SER A 36 -22.46 5.31 -14.34
C SER A 36 -21.49 4.44 -15.12
N LEU A 37 -21.92 3.82 -16.23
CA LEU A 37 -21.04 3.00 -17.06
C LEU A 37 -19.75 3.73 -17.49
N ILE A 38 -19.86 5.02 -17.82
CA ILE A 38 -18.71 5.85 -18.20
C ILE A 38 -17.76 6.03 -17.02
N ALA A 39 -18.29 6.30 -15.82
CA ALA A 39 -17.49 6.46 -14.61
C ALA A 39 -16.82 5.13 -14.18
N ALA A 40 -17.53 4.00 -14.30
CA ALA A 40 -16.97 2.68 -14.04
C ALA A 40 -15.84 2.34 -15.01
N LEU A 41 -16.00 2.63 -16.30
CA LEU A 41 -14.92 2.46 -17.29
C LEU A 41 -13.73 3.38 -16.98
N ALA A 42 -13.97 4.64 -16.63
CA ALA A 42 -12.91 5.56 -16.24
C ALA A 42 -12.16 5.08 -14.99
N PHE A 43 -12.87 4.54 -13.99
CA PHE A 43 -12.31 3.95 -12.78
C PHE A 43 -11.40 2.75 -13.11
N VAL A 44 -11.89 1.81 -13.91
CA VAL A 44 -11.10 0.64 -14.33
C VAL A 44 -9.87 1.07 -15.13
N CYS A 45 -10.03 1.99 -16.09
CA CYS A 45 -8.91 2.54 -16.85
C CYS A 45 -7.88 3.21 -15.92
N GLY A 46 -8.33 3.99 -14.93
CA GLY A 46 -7.48 4.60 -13.92
C GLY A 46 -6.63 3.57 -13.19
N TYR A 47 -7.25 2.48 -12.70
CA TYR A 47 -6.52 1.39 -12.04
C TYR A 47 -5.52 0.68 -12.97
N VAL A 48 -5.84 0.50 -14.26
CA VAL A 48 -4.91 -0.06 -15.24
C VAL A 48 -3.67 0.83 -15.38
N PHE A 49 -3.84 2.15 -15.54
CA PHE A 49 -2.72 3.09 -15.61
C PHE A 49 -1.92 3.15 -14.31
N THR A 50 -2.59 3.16 -13.16
CA THR A 50 -1.93 3.08 -11.85
C THR A 50 -1.14 1.79 -11.70
N SER A 51 -1.59 0.66 -12.24
CA SER A 51 -0.85 -0.61 -12.19
C SER A 51 0.46 -0.57 -12.99
N LEU A 52 0.46 0.09 -14.15
CA LEU A 52 1.67 0.33 -14.95
C LEU A 52 2.67 1.18 -14.14
N GLY A 53 2.15 2.21 -13.48
CA GLY A 53 2.89 3.06 -12.58
C GLY A 53 3.48 2.35 -11.36
N PHE A 54 2.68 1.50 -10.73
CA PHE A 54 3.10 0.72 -9.56
C PHE A 54 4.25 -0.21 -9.90
N GLY A 55 4.21 -0.84 -11.08
CA GLY A 55 5.27 -1.75 -11.55
C GLY A 55 6.52 -1.05 -12.04
N LEU A 56 6.39 0.03 -12.81
CA LEU A 56 7.52 0.64 -13.53
C LEU A 56 8.03 1.94 -12.90
N GLY A 57 7.13 2.70 -12.26
CA GLY A 57 7.40 4.03 -11.72
C GLY A 57 8.02 4.03 -10.32
N GLN A 58 8.20 2.86 -9.68
CA GLN A 58 8.74 2.74 -8.33
C GLN A 58 10.16 2.17 -8.35
N PRO A 59 11.22 2.98 -8.14
CA PRO A 59 12.59 2.48 -8.24
C PRO A 59 12.92 1.36 -7.23
N GLN A 60 12.31 1.37 -6.03
CA GLN A 60 12.43 0.30 -5.03
C GLN A 60 11.89 -1.05 -5.51
N ILE A 61 10.99 -1.05 -6.49
CA ILE A 61 10.44 -2.25 -7.13
C ILE A 61 11.27 -2.59 -8.37
N THR A 62 11.51 -1.61 -9.25
CA THR A 62 12.25 -1.82 -10.51
C THR A 62 13.66 -2.37 -10.28
N THR A 63 14.34 -1.95 -9.22
CA THR A 63 15.67 -2.49 -8.84
C THR A 63 15.64 -3.99 -8.53
N ARG A 64 14.51 -4.53 -8.04
CA ARG A 64 14.37 -5.97 -7.78
C ARG A 64 14.29 -6.78 -9.07
N TYR A 65 13.63 -6.24 -10.10
CA TYR A 65 13.59 -6.90 -11.41
C TYR A 65 14.98 -6.96 -12.05
N LEU A 66 15.74 -5.86 -11.93
CA LEU A 66 17.10 -5.74 -12.46
C LEU A 66 18.14 -6.58 -11.70
N ALA A 67 17.85 -6.91 -10.44
CA ALA A 67 18.68 -7.79 -9.61
C ALA A 67 18.40 -9.28 -9.80
N GLY A 68 17.42 -9.65 -10.64
CA GLY A 68 17.13 -11.05 -10.94
C GLY A 68 18.32 -11.75 -11.61
N ALA A 69 18.54 -13.02 -11.28
CA ALA A 69 19.70 -13.78 -11.75
C ALA A 69 19.68 -14.03 -13.27
N SER A 70 18.48 -14.16 -13.87
CA SER A 70 18.29 -14.33 -15.30
C SER A 70 16.92 -13.80 -15.74
N ALA A 71 16.78 -13.44 -17.02
CA ALA A 71 15.50 -12.99 -17.56
C ALA A 71 14.39 -14.06 -17.44
N SER A 72 14.73 -15.34 -17.62
CA SER A 72 13.79 -16.46 -17.46
C SER A 72 13.31 -16.62 -16.03
N GLU A 73 14.20 -16.43 -15.05
CA GLU A 73 13.83 -16.51 -13.63
C GLU A 73 12.96 -15.34 -13.22
N THR A 74 13.28 -14.12 -13.68
CA THR A 74 12.47 -12.93 -13.44
C THR A 74 11.06 -13.06 -14.04
N ASP A 75 10.93 -13.60 -15.26
CA ASP A 75 9.61 -13.81 -15.87
C ASP A 75 8.79 -14.88 -15.15
N ALA A 76 9.42 -15.97 -14.69
CA ALA A 76 8.75 -16.97 -13.86
C ALA A 76 8.28 -16.39 -12.51
N ALA A 77 9.11 -15.56 -11.87
CA ALA A 77 8.80 -14.92 -10.59
C ALA A 77 7.65 -13.90 -10.68
N LYS A 78 7.39 -13.34 -11.88
CA LYS A 78 6.32 -12.36 -12.12
C LYS A 78 4.96 -12.86 -11.62
N TRP A 79 4.60 -14.10 -11.95
CA TRP A 79 3.29 -14.65 -11.59
C TRP A 79 3.15 -14.91 -10.09
N ILE A 80 4.25 -15.29 -9.42
CA ILE A 80 4.28 -15.41 -7.96
C ILE A 80 4.02 -14.05 -7.32
N TYR A 81 4.70 -13.00 -7.82
CA TYR A 81 4.52 -11.64 -7.31
C TYR A 81 3.10 -11.11 -7.55
N ILE A 82 2.57 -11.24 -8.76
CA ILE A 82 1.20 -10.80 -9.09
C ILE A 82 0.19 -11.54 -8.21
N GLY A 83 0.30 -12.87 -8.11
CA GLY A 83 -0.60 -13.68 -7.28
C GLY A 83 -0.57 -13.25 -5.82
N TYR A 84 0.62 -13.02 -5.27
CA TYR A 84 0.80 -12.53 -3.91
C TYR A 84 0.17 -11.15 -3.68
N VAL A 85 0.43 -10.18 -4.56
CA VAL A 85 -0.12 -8.81 -4.44
C VAL A 85 -1.65 -8.82 -4.56
N GLN A 86 -2.20 -9.54 -5.54
CA GLN A 86 -3.66 -9.62 -5.71
C GLN A 86 -4.33 -10.30 -4.51
N PHE A 87 -3.73 -11.39 -4.02
CA PHE A 87 -4.24 -12.07 -2.83
C PHE A 87 -4.24 -11.12 -1.62
N THR A 88 -3.14 -10.44 -1.34
CA THR A 88 -3.02 -9.55 -0.18
C THR A 88 -3.93 -8.33 -0.25
N TRP A 89 -4.17 -7.75 -1.42
CA TRP A 89 -5.06 -6.60 -1.57
C TRP A 89 -6.53 -7.01 -1.41
N VAL A 90 -6.95 -8.10 -2.06
CA VAL A 90 -8.34 -8.59 -1.99
C VAL A 90 -8.73 -9.00 -0.56
N SER A 91 -8.00 -9.92 0.06
CA SER A 91 -7.25 -9.55 1.27
C SER A 91 -7.85 -8.53 2.24
N MET A 92 -7.13 -7.41 2.26
CA MET A 92 -7.34 -6.26 3.12
C MET A 92 -8.68 -5.58 2.82
N THR A 93 -9.06 -5.48 1.54
CA THR A 93 -10.33 -4.86 1.13
C THR A 93 -11.53 -5.62 1.68
N VAL A 94 -11.59 -6.94 1.50
CA VAL A 94 -12.68 -7.78 2.04
C VAL A 94 -12.70 -7.74 3.56
N PHE A 95 -11.53 -7.76 4.21
CA PHE A 95 -11.47 -7.60 5.65
C PHE A 95 -12.09 -6.26 6.11
N GLY A 96 -11.71 -5.13 5.50
CA GLY A 96 -12.24 -3.82 5.85
C GLY A 96 -13.75 -3.69 5.60
N MET A 97 -14.23 -4.22 4.47
CA MET A 97 -15.67 -4.24 4.16
C MET A 97 -16.47 -5.01 5.22
N LEU A 98 -16.00 -6.20 5.61
CA LEU A 98 -16.66 -6.99 6.65
C LEU A 98 -16.53 -6.34 8.03
N LEU A 99 -15.39 -5.73 8.33
CA LEU A 99 -15.17 -5.06 9.61
C LEU A 99 -16.18 -3.94 9.84
N ARG A 100 -16.58 -3.20 8.78
CA ARG A 100 -17.57 -2.13 8.90
C ARG A 100 -18.92 -2.60 9.46
N GLY A 101 -19.36 -3.81 9.09
CA GLY A 101 -20.59 -4.40 9.63
C GLY A 101 -20.40 -5.08 10.98
N VAL A 102 -19.20 -5.60 11.27
CA VAL A 102 -18.89 -6.29 12.54
C VAL A 102 -18.58 -5.30 13.67
N MET A 103 -17.95 -4.17 13.38
CA MET A 103 -17.53 -3.13 14.34
C MET A 103 -17.85 -1.73 13.78
N PRO A 104 -19.13 -1.32 13.75
CA PRO A 104 -19.54 -0.06 13.13
C PRO A 104 -19.05 1.20 13.87
N GLU A 105 -18.73 1.08 15.15
CA GLU A 105 -18.33 2.17 16.05
C GLU A 105 -16.84 2.55 15.94
N ILE A 106 -16.07 1.93 15.03
CA ILE A 106 -14.68 2.32 14.79
C ILE A 106 -14.65 3.72 14.18
N GLU A 107 -14.17 4.69 14.96
CA GLU A 107 -14.02 6.09 14.54
C GLU A 107 -12.90 6.25 13.50
N ASP A 108 -11.72 5.70 13.80
CA ASP A 108 -10.57 5.73 12.91
C ASP A 108 -10.43 4.39 12.16
N PRO A 109 -10.77 4.33 10.86
CA PRO A 109 -10.73 3.11 10.08
C PRO A 109 -9.31 2.52 9.97
N GLU A 110 -8.26 3.32 10.15
CA GLU A 110 -6.87 2.87 10.07
C GLU A 110 -6.48 1.98 11.26
N GLN A 111 -7.12 2.20 12.40
CA GLN A 111 -6.90 1.42 13.62
C GLN A 111 -7.73 0.13 13.65
N GLY A 112 -8.70 0.00 12.75
CA GLY A 112 -9.72 -1.07 12.82
C GLY A 112 -9.13 -2.47 12.80
N PHE A 113 -8.07 -2.73 12.02
CA PHE A 113 -7.40 -4.02 12.02
C PHE A 113 -6.77 -4.34 13.39
N GLY A 114 -6.09 -3.37 14.01
CA GLY A 114 -5.51 -3.55 15.34
C GLY A 114 -6.56 -3.76 16.43
N ILE A 115 -7.61 -2.95 16.43
CA ILE A 115 -8.73 -3.04 17.38
C ILE A 115 -9.44 -4.39 17.26
N PHE A 116 -9.67 -4.87 16.04
CA PHE A 116 -10.29 -6.18 15.81
C PHE A 116 -9.50 -7.32 16.46
N PHE A 117 -8.18 -7.35 16.29
CA PHE A 117 -7.36 -8.40 16.89
C PHE A 117 -7.27 -8.28 18.42
N GLN A 118 -7.20 -7.07 18.96
CA GLN A 118 -7.23 -6.86 20.41
C GLN A 118 -8.56 -7.29 21.05
N THR A 119 -9.66 -7.18 20.30
CA THR A 119 -11.01 -7.50 20.78
C THR A 119 -11.29 -9.01 20.73
N TYR A 120 -10.96 -9.66 19.61
CA TYR A 120 -11.41 -11.04 19.33
C TYR A 120 -10.35 -12.12 19.56
N PHE A 121 -9.09 -11.76 19.82
CA PHE A 121 -8.01 -12.73 19.99
C PHE A 121 -7.34 -12.62 21.36
N PRO A 122 -6.73 -13.71 21.86
CA PRO A 122 -5.87 -13.66 23.03
C PRO A 122 -4.75 -12.62 22.88
N GLY A 123 -4.39 -11.97 23.99
CA GLY A 123 -3.41 -10.87 23.99
C GLY A 123 -2.05 -11.22 23.36
N LEU A 124 -1.62 -12.48 23.43
CA LEU A 124 -0.40 -12.94 22.75
C LEU A 124 -0.52 -12.83 21.23
N ILE A 125 -1.62 -13.30 20.65
CA ILE A 125 -1.85 -13.25 19.20
C ILE A 125 -2.02 -11.81 18.75
N ALA A 126 -2.81 -11.02 19.48
CA ALA A 126 -2.96 -9.59 19.20
C ALA A 126 -1.61 -8.87 19.22
N GLY A 127 -0.74 -9.15 20.20
CA GLY A 127 0.59 -8.58 20.29
C GLY A 127 1.49 -8.95 19.11
N VAL A 128 1.47 -10.21 18.67
CA VAL A 128 2.21 -10.65 17.47
C VAL A 128 1.72 -9.93 16.21
N VAL A 129 0.41 -9.79 16.04
CA VAL A 129 -0.18 -9.09 14.88
C VAL A 129 0.20 -7.62 14.88
N ILE A 130 0.14 -6.93 16.04
CA ILE A 130 0.55 -5.53 16.13
C ILE A 130 2.04 -5.38 15.82
N ALA A 131 2.89 -6.27 16.33
CA ALA A 131 4.32 -6.28 16.01
C ALA A 131 4.58 -6.47 14.50
N ASP A 132 3.81 -7.34 13.84
CA ASP A 132 3.89 -7.57 12.39
C ASP A 132 3.51 -6.32 11.58
N ILE A 133 2.49 -5.57 12.00
CA ILE A 133 2.13 -4.29 11.36
C ILE A 133 3.31 -3.32 11.40
N PHE A 134 3.91 -3.12 12.59
CA PHE A 134 5.08 -2.25 12.74
C PHE A 134 6.30 -2.76 11.96
N ALA A 135 6.54 -4.07 11.95
CA ALA A 135 7.64 -4.67 11.19
C ALA A 135 7.46 -4.46 9.67
N THR A 136 6.24 -4.64 9.18
CA THR A 136 5.90 -4.43 7.76
C THR A 136 6.07 -2.97 7.35
N MET A 137 5.58 -2.02 8.17
CA MET A 137 5.80 -0.58 7.97
C MET A 137 7.29 -0.25 7.96
N ALA A 138 8.06 -0.72 8.94
CA ALA A 138 9.50 -0.48 9.04
C ALA A 138 10.28 -1.01 7.82
N SER A 139 9.94 -2.21 7.33
CA SER A 139 10.58 -2.82 6.15
C SER A 139 10.34 -1.99 4.88
N THR A 140 9.14 -1.44 4.73
CA THR A 140 8.75 -0.60 3.59
C THR A 140 9.44 0.75 3.67
N SER A 141 9.36 1.44 4.81
CA SER A 141 10.03 2.71 5.05
C SER A 141 11.54 2.62 4.82
N ASN A 142 12.19 1.54 5.28
CA ASN A 142 13.61 1.33 5.04
C ASN A 142 13.93 1.23 3.53
N SER A 143 13.15 0.45 2.77
CA SER A 143 13.38 0.33 1.32
C SER A 143 13.21 1.65 0.57
N LEU A 144 12.25 2.49 1.00
CA LEU A 144 12.02 3.83 0.45
C LEU A 144 13.18 4.78 0.77
N LEU A 145 13.63 4.82 2.03
CA LEU A 145 14.73 5.69 2.46
C LEU A 145 16.05 5.34 1.74
N VAL A 146 16.35 4.05 1.61
CA VAL A 146 17.52 3.57 0.85
C VAL A 146 17.41 4.01 -0.61
N THR A 147 16.25 3.84 -1.22
CA THR A 147 16.02 4.22 -2.62
C THR A 147 16.17 5.72 -2.83
N MET A 148 15.57 6.54 -1.96
CA MET A 148 15.70 8.00 -2.01
C MET A 148 17.16 8.46 -1.86
N SER A 149 17.90 7.84 -0.93
CA SER A 149 19.33 8.10 -0.73
C SER A 149 20.14 7.79 -2.01
N GLN A 150 19.92 6.62 -2.61
CA GLN A 150 20.59 6.21 -3.85
C GLN A 150 20.25 7.11 -5.03
N SER A 151 19.00 7.52 -5.19
CA SER A 151 18.58 8.47 -6.22
C SER A 151 19.28 9.82 -6.07
N LEU A 152 19.40 10.32 -4.84
CA LEU A 152 20.08 11.60 -4.57
C LEU A 152 21.59 11.52 -4.84
N VAL A 153 22.23 10.42 -4.44
CA VAL A 153 23.65 10.14 -4.72
C VAL A 153 23.91 10.08 -6.22
N SER A 154 23.03 9.42 -6.97
CA SER A 154 23.15 9.32 -8.43
C SER A 154 22.92 10.66 -9.13
N ALA A 155 22.00 11.49 -8.64
CA ALA A 155 21.69 12.80 -9.22
C ALA A 155 22.76 13.85 -8.90
N PHE A 156 23.42 13.75 -7.74
CA PHE A 156 24.42 14.72 -7.28
C PHE A 156 25.75 14.04 -6.92
N PRO A 157 26.58 13.66 -7.92
CA PRO A 157 27.89 13.03 -7.68
C PRO A 157 28.81 13.73 -6.67
N PRO A 158 28.86 15.09 -6.58
CA PRO A 158 29.66 15.79 -5.56
C PRO A 158 29.26 15.43 -4.12
N LEU A 159 28.00 15.09 -3.88
CA LEU A 159 27.48 14.67 -2.56
C LEU A 159 28.22 13.44 -2.03
N THR A 160 28.55 12.50 -2.93
CA THR A 160 29.36 11.32 -2.61
C THR A 160 30.76 11.70 -2.14
N ARG A 161 31.36 12.73 -2.75
CA ARG A 161 32.71 13.18 -2.41
C ARG A 161 32.74 13.92 -1.07
N TRP A 162 31.70 14.67 -0.75
CA TRP A 162 31.59 15.41 0.53
C TRP A 162 31.32 14.50 1.71
N LEU A 163 30.40 13.54 1.56
CA LEU A 163 29.99 12.65 2.66
C LEU A 163 30.88 11.41 2.81
N GLY A 164 31.66 11.07 1.79
CA GLY A 164 32.61 9.95 1.81
C GLY A 164 31.93 8.62 2.17
N LYS A 165 32.53 7.88 3.11
CA LYS A 165 32.03 6.56 3.55
C LYS A 165 30.75 6.61 4.39
N LEU A 166 30.41 7.78 4.96
CA LEU A 166 29.25 7.95 5.83
C LEU A 166 27.98 8.34 5.06
N LYS A 167 28.07 8.50 3.73
CA LYS A 167 26.98 9.00 2.89
C LYS A 167 25.66 8.28 3.11
N ASP A 168 25.67 6.96 3.19
CA ASP A 168 24.43 6.19 3.25
C ASP A 168 23.74 6.39 4.60
N ILE A 169 24.50 6.33 5.70
CA ILE A 169 23.99 6.60 7.05
C ILE A 169 23.47 8.03 7.15
N VAL A 170 24.27 9.02 6.74
CA VAL A 170 23.90 10.44 6.87
C VAL A 170 22.65 10.76 6.05
N LEU A 171 22.59 10.33 4.80
CA LEU A 171 21.45 10.63 3.94
C LEU A 171 20.18 9.90 4.41
N ILE A 172 20.27 8.63 4.79
CA ILE A 172 19.13 7.88 5.31
C ILE A 172 18.62 8.52 6.61
N SER A 173 19.51 8.92 7.53
CA SER A 173 19.11 9.58 8.77
C SER A 173 18.46 10.94 8.52
N VAL A 174 19.03 11.77 7.63
CA VAL A 174 18.48 13.09 7.29
C VAL A 174 17.12 12.95 6.61
N LEU A 175 17.01 12.08 5.60
CA LEU A 175 15.76 11.82 4.91
C LEU A 175 14.70 11.26 5.86
N GLY A 176 15.09 10.31 6.74
CA GLY A 176 14.22 9.77 7.77
C GLY A 176 13.68 10.85 8.70
N PHE A 177 14.56 11.74 9.18
CA PHE A 177 14.14 12.87 10.02
C PHE A 177 13.20 13.84 9.29
N ILE A 178 13.49 14.17 8.03
CA ILE A 178 12.61 15.03 7.21
C ILE A 178 11.24 14.36 7.05
N THR A 179 11.19 13.08 6.67
CA THR A 179 9.93 12.35 6.49
C THR A 179 9.13 12.26 7.79
N LEU A 180 9.80 12.09 8.93
CA LEU A 180 9.16 12.11 10.25
C LEU A 180 8.51 13.47 10.54
N VAL A 181 9.26 14.57 10.37
CA VAL A 181 8.75 15.93 10.59
C VAL A 181 7.59 16.24 9.65
N THR A 182 7.68 15.83 8.39
CA THR A 182 6.60 15.99 7.42
C THR A 182 5.37 15.17 7.81
N SER A 183 5.55 13.92 8.25
CA SER A 183 4.46 13.06 8.70
C SER A 183 3.68 13.64 9.88
N LEU A 184 4.33 14.40 10.77
CA LEU A 184 3.68 15.06 11.90
C LEU A 184 2.82 16.27 11.50
N ARG A 185 2.90 16.73 10.24
CA ARG A 185 2.21 17.94 9.75
C ARG A 185 1.14 17.64 8.71
N ILE A 186 1.05 16.40 8.22
CA ILE A 186 0.08 16.03 7.21
C ILE A 186 -1.18 15.50 7.89
N GLU A 187 -2.29 16.18 7.67
CA GLU A 187 -3.63 15.73 8.05
C GLU A 187 -4.30 15.11 6.81
N ALA A 188 -3.96 13.86 6.51
CA ALA A 188 -4.57 13.08 5.44
C ALA A 188 -4.60 11.61 5.83
N SER A 189 -5.57 10.86 5.31
CA SER A 189 -5.61 9.42 5.54
C SER A 189 -4.40 8.73 4.88
N VAL A 190 -3.96 7.62 5.45
CA VAL A 190 -2.90 6.76 4.94
C VAL A 190 -3.24 6.27 3.53
N VAL A 191 -4.52 5.98 3.26
CA VAL A 191 -4.96 5.56 1.92
C VAL A 191 -4.81 6.70 0.90
N ASP A 192 -5.23 7.92 1.24
CA ASP A 192 -5.10 9.08 0.35
C ASP A 192 -3.64 9.41 0.06
N LEU A 193 -2.80 9.36 1.10
CA LEU A 193 -1.36 9.56 0.99
C LEU A 193 -0.71 8.50 0.09
N ALA A 194 -1.08 7.24 0.25
CA ALA A 194 -0.55 6.13 -0.53
C ALA A 194 -0.98 6.25 -2.00
N LEU A 195 -2.26 6.45 -2.27
CA LEU A 195 -2.80 6.57 -3.62
C LEU A 195 -2.24 7.78 -4.36
N THR A 196 -2.12 8.92 -3.67
CA THR A 196 -1.53 10.14 -4.26
C THR A 196 -0.06 9.92 -4.57
N SER A 197 0.70 9.34 -3.65
CA SER A 197 2.13 9.07 -3.83
C SER A 197 2.39 8.10 -4.99
N ILE A 198 1.67 6.98 -5.06
CA ILE A 198 1.79 6.00 -6.14
C ILE A 198 1.41 6.64 -7.47
N SER A 199 0.35 7.44 -7.51
CA SER A 199 -0.10 8.13 -8.73
C SER A 199 0.93 9.15 -9.23
N LEU A 200 1.59 9.89 -8.34
CA LEU A 200 2.65 10.83 -8.70
C LEU A 200 3.89 10.10 -9.25
N LEU A 201 4.32 9.01 -8.61
CA LEU A 201 5.43 8.20 -9.10
C LEU A 201 5.11 7.54 -10.44
N ALA A 202 3.88 7.05 -10.58
CA ALA A 202 3.35 6.50 -11.82
C ALA A 202 3.45 7.51 -12.96
N ALA A 203 2.90 8.71 -12.77
CA ALA A 203 2.88 9.75 -13.79
C ALA A 203 4.29 10.29 -14.12
N GLY A 204 5.16 10.40 -13.11
CA GLY A 204 6.49 10.99 -13.28
C GLY A 204 7.52 10.04 -13.89
N LEU A 205 7.57 8.78 -13.44
CA LEU A 205 8.69 7.87 -13.76
C LEU A 205 8.32 6.76 -14.75
N ALA A 206 7.07 6.27 -14.73
CA ALA A 206 6.68 5.17 -15.61
C ALA A 206 6.82 5.50 -17.11
N PRO A 207 6.42 6.69 -17.61
CA PRO A 207 6.61 7.03 -19.02
C PRO A 207 8.08 7.00 -19.45
N ALA A 208 8.99 7.52 -18.63
CA ALA A 208 10.42 7.53 -18.94
C ALA A 208 11.00 6.10 -19.01
N VAL A 209 10.56 5.22 -18.10
CA VAL A 209 10.95 3.79 -18.13
C VAL A 209 10.41 3.10 -19.38
N ILE A 210 9.15 3.35 -19.75
CA ILE A 210 8.52 2.78 -20.96
C ILE A 210 9.30 3.21 -22.21
N ILE A 211 9.55 4.51 -22.39
CA ILE A 211 10.33 5.03 -23.52
C ILE A 211 11.68 4.32 -23.61
N LYS A 212 12.37 4.18 -22.48
CA LYS A 212 13.69 3.53 -22.44
C LYS A 212 13.65 2.04 -22.80
N VAL A 213 12.60 1.32 -22.38
CA VAL A 213 12.43 -0.12 -22.65
C VAL A 213 12.06 -0.37 -24.11
N PHE A 214 11.24 0.50 -24.71
CA PHE A 214 10.79 0.35 -26.10
C PHE A 214 11.71 1.03 -27.13
N GLU A 215 12.82 1.63 -26.69
CA GLU A 215 13.76 2.39 -27.53
C GLU A 215 13.09 3.47 -28.38
N TRP A 216 12.05 4.11 -27.83
CA TRP A 216 11.38 5.26 -28.46
C TRP A 216 12.18 6.56 -28.31
#